data_AF-A0A3C1YJS7-F1
#
_entry.id   AF-A0A3C1YJS7-F1
#
_cell.length_a   1.000
_cell.length_b   1.000
_cell.length_c   1.000
_cell.angle_alpha   90.00
_cell.angle_beta   90.00
_cell.angle_gamma   90.00
#
_symmetry.space_group_name_H-M   'P 1'
#
loop_
_entity.id
_entity.type
_entity.pdbx_description
1 polymer ?
#
loop_
_entity_poly.entity_id
_entity_poly.type
_entity_poly.pdbx_seq_one_letter_code
_entity_poly.pdbx_strand_id
1 'polypeptide(L)'
;MPGNSKKTICVKTIFKKNVLVALMLVFACFLCSCNPVDNTVVTTINKSIEDDSGYHPLTDERGVYLGQDKEVPGYYKRISISKEGATIEELEELLEEGKKGILVVKDDGTAYFDLDGEKTEYVFDKDNFYLCDDIERVNGFKYTWINGRLLITDGDTVTQYLNLTEEELEDYLDSN
;
A
#
# COMPACT_ATOMS: atom_id res chain seq x y z
N MET A 1 20.18 37.30 5.06
CA MET A 1 19.41 36.22 5.72
C MET A 1 19.80 34.90 5.07
N PRO A 2 20.64 34.06 5.70
CA PRO A 2 20.93 32.73 5.17
C PRO A 2 19.94 31.71 5.74
N GLY A 3 19.33 30.93 4.83
CA GLY A 3 18.37 29.87 5.14
C GLY A 3 19.06 28.63 5.72
N ASN A 4 18.52 28.14 6.83
CA ASN A 4 18.97 26.92 7.49
C ASN A 4 18.29 25.71 6.83
N SER A 5 19.03 25.00 5.97
CA SER A 5 18.67 23.66 5.51
C SER A 5 19.02 22.65 6.60
N LYS A 6 18.03 22.15 7.33
CA LYS A 6 18.21 21.05 8.29
C LYS A 6 18.55 19.77 7.51
N LYS A 7 19.76 19.25 7.70
CA LYS A 7 20.16 17.92 7.24
C LYS A 7 19.73 16.90 8.29
N THR A 8 18.74 16.08 7.95
CA THR A 8 18.34 14.93 8.77
C THR A 8 19.35 13.79 8.53
N ILE A 9 19.95 13.30 9.61
CA ILE A 9 20.94 12.23 9.60
C ILE A 9 20.17 10.94 9.93
N CYS A 10 20.03 10.04 8.95
CA CYS A 10 19.44 8.72 9.15
C CYS A 10 20.49 7.78 9.75
N VAL A 11 20.15 7.10 10.85
CA VAL A 11 21.05 6.20 11.59
C VAL A 11 20.88 4.77 11.08
N LYS A 12 22.02 4.13 10.83
CA LYS A 12 22.19 2.89 10.07
C LYS A 12 22.05 1.65 10.96
N THR A 13 21.05 0.80 10.71
CA THR A 13 20.98 -0.55 11.31
C THR A 13 20.90 -1.60 10.21
N ILE A 14 21.87 -2.52 10.19
CA ILE A 14 22.12 -3.47 9.09
C ILE A 14 21.37 -4.78 9.37
N PHE A 15 20.32 -5.08 8.61
CA PHE A 15 19.74 -6.42 8.53
C PHE A 15 20.17 -7.13 7.24
N LYS A 16 20.81 -8.30 7.38
CA LYS A 16 21.27 -9.14 6.27
C LYS A 16 20.10 -9.99 5.75
N LYS A 17 19.66 -9.78 4.52
CA LYS A 17 18.75 -10.71 3.80
C LYS A 17 19.57 -11.82 3.13
N ASN A 18 19.27 -13.07 3.47
CA ASN A 18 19.79 -14.26 2.79
C ASN A 18 19.01 -14.47 1.49
N VAL A 19 19.75 -14.57 0.39
CA VAL A 19 19.28 -14.88 -0.96
C VAL A 19 19.16 -16.40 -1.11
N LEU A 20 17.97 -16.91 -1.43
CA LEU A 20 17.84 -18.23 -2.06
C LEU A 20 16.48 -18.38 -2.76
N VAL A 21 16.45 -18.28 -4.09
CA VAL A 21 15.44 -19.00 -4.89
C VAL A 21 16.12 -19.53 -6.15
N ALA A 22 16.10 -20.86 -6.27
CA ALA A 22 16.43 -21.63 -7.45
C ALA A 22 15.28 -22.62 -7.73
N LEU A 23 15.24 -23.10 -8.98
CA LEU A 23 14.30 -24.06 -9.63
C LEU A 23 12.97 -23.45 -10.12
N MET A 24 12.71 -23.24 -11.42
CA MET A 24 12.77 -24.05 -12.67
C MET A 24 11.40 -24.61 -13.07
N LEU A 25 10.97 -24.22 -14.30
CA LEU A 25 10.11 -24.89 -15.29
C LEU A 25 8.74 -25.45 -14.84
N VAL A 26 7.65 -25.22 -15.57
CA VAL A 26 7.36 -25.88 -16.86
C VAL A 26 6.49 -25.00 -17.77
N PHE A 27 6.99 -24.87 -19.00
CA PHE A 27 6.36 -24.34 -20.20
C PHE A 27 5.47 -25.43 -20.83
N ALA A 28 4.24 -25.12 -21.25
CA ALA A 28 3.68 -25.44 -22.57
C ALA A 28 2.13 -25.50 -22.63
N CYS A 29 1.61 -24.95 -23.73
CA CYS A 29 0.29 -25.16 -24.36
C CYS A 29 -0.91 -24.50 -23.64
N PHE A 30 -1.61 -23.53 -24.22
CA PHE A 30 -2.33 -23.66 -25.50
C PHE A 30 -2.48 -22.29 -26.19
N LEU A 31 -2.02 -22.22 -27.44
CA LEU A 31 -2.43 -21.24 -28.44
C LEU A 31 -3.78 -21.70 -29.04
N CYS A 32 -4.74 -20.76 -29.17
CA CYS A 32 -5.92 -20.72 -30.07
C CYS A 32 -6.92 -19.75 -29.42
N SER A 33 -7.48 -18.70 -30.03
CA SER A 33 -7.60 -18.31 -31.43
C SER A 33 -7.89 -16.80 -31.51
N CYS A 34 -7.35 -16.13 -32.52
CA CYS A 34 -7.80 -14.82 -32.96
C CYS A 34 -9.16 -14.92 -33.68
N ASN A 35 -10.04 -13.95 -33.47
CA ASN A 35 -10.76 -13.28 -34.55
C ASN A 35 -11.26 -11.90 -34.07
N PRO A 36 -11.03 -10.82 -34.84
CA PRO A 36 -11.55 -9.49 -34.54
C PRO A 36 -12.94 -9.31 -35.16
N VAL A 37 -13.86 -8.68 -34.44
CA VAL A 37 -15.05 -8.07 -35.04
C VAL A 37 -15.12 -6.64 -34.56
N ASP A 38 -14.76 -5.73 -35.47
CA ASP A 38 -15.13 -4.33 -35.42
C ASP A 38 -16.66 -4.20 -35.31
N ASN A 39 -17.12 -3.31 -34.44
CA ASN A 39 -18.26 -2.45 -34.75
C ASN A 39 -18.25 -1.21 -33.85
N THR A 40 -17.84 -0.11 -34.46
CA THR A 40 -18.08 1.26 -34.03
C THR A 40 -19.58 1.51 -33.90
N VAL A 41 -20.06 1.81 -32.69
CA VAL A 41 -21.30 2.56 -32.49
C VAL A 41 -21.04 3.66 -31.49
N VAL A 42 -20.83 4.86 -32.03
CA VAL A 42 -20.95 6.12 -31.31
C VAL A 42 -22.43 6.32 -31.01
N THR A 43 -22.80 6.30 -29.73
CA THR A 43 -24.05 6.91 -29.27
C THR A 43 -23.78 7.78 -28.06
N THR A 44 -23.58 9.07 -28.33
CA THR A 44 -23.71 10.15 -27.35
C THR A 44 -25.11 10.11 -26.76
N ILE A 45 -25.22 9.86 -25.46
CA ILE A 45 -26.43 10.18 -24.68
C ILE A 45 -25.98 11.03 -23.50
N ASN A 46 -26.15 12.34 -23.65
CA ASN A 46 -26.26 13.26 -22.52
C ASN A 46 -27.45 12.80 -21.67
N LYS A 47 -27.18 12.32 -20.45
CA LYS A 47 -28.19 12.21 -19.42
C LYS A 47 -27.61 12.74 -18.11
N SER A 48 -27.90 14.02 -17.88
CA SER A 48 -27.95 14.62 -16.55
C SER A 48 -28.92 13.82 -15.67
N ILE A 49 -28.38 13.15 -14.65
CA ILE A 49 -29.14 12.69 -13.48
C ILE A 49 -28.29 13.01 -12.25
N GLU A 50 -28.94 13.75 -11.36
CA GLU A 50 -28.49 14.16 -10.03
C GLU A 50 -28.31 12.94 -9.12
N ASP A 51 -27.29 13.01 -8.27
CA ASP A 51 -27.20 12.48 -6.91
C ASP A 51 -27.82 11.09 -6.65
N ASP A 52 -27.02 10.04 -6.81
CA ASP A 52 -27.22 8.75 -6.15
C ASP A 52 -25.84 8.18 -5.78
N SER A 53 -25.56 8.15 -4.48
CA SER A 53 -24.31 7.71 -3.86
C SER A 53 -24.17 6.17 -3.85
N GLY A 54 -24.44 5.55 -4.99
CA GLY A 54 -24.23 4.12 -5.24
C GLY A 54 -22.81 3.82 -5.69
N TYR A 55 -21.95 3.40 -4.77
CA TYR A 55 -20.59 2.96 -5.06
C TYR A 55 -20.58 1.75 -6.00
N HIS A 56 -20.10 1.94 -7.23
CA HIS A 56 -19.79 0.86 -8.18
C HIS A 56 -18.26 0.79 -8.37
N PRO A 57 -17.58 -0.28 -7.93
CA PRO A 57 -16.13 -0.39 -8.13
C PRO A 57 -15.82 -0.55 -9.62
N LEU A 58 -14.86 0.24 -10.11
CA LEU A 58 -14.32 0.07 -11.46
C LEU A 58 -13.45 -1.20 -11.49
N THR A 59 -13.87 -2.17 -12.30
CA THR A 59 -13.09 -3.36 -12.64
C THR A 59 -12.72 -3.30 -14.11
N ASP A 60 -11.51 -3.72 -14.46
CA ASP A 60 -11.14 -3.86 -15.87
C ASP A 60 -11.86 -5.07 -16.51
N GLU A 61 -11.70 -5.23 -17.83
CA GLU A 61 -12.25 -6.35 -18.61
C GLU A 61 -11.77 -7.75 -18.17
N ARG A 62 -10.79 -7.82 -17.24
CA ARG A 62 -10.24 -9.04 -16.66
C ARG A 62 -10.70 -9.26 -15.22
N GLY A 63 -11.58 -8.39 -14.68
CA GLY A 63 -12.04 -8.44 -13.30
C GLY A 63 -10.99 -7.97 -12.29
N VAL A 64 -9.93 -7.29 -12.73
CA VAL A 64 -8.93 -6.67 -11.86
C VAL A 64 -9.48 -5.35 -11.36
N TYR A 65 -9.48 -5.15 -10.05
CA TYR A 65 -9.89 -3.90 -9.41
C TYR A 65 -8.97 -2.75 -9.85
N LEU A 66 -9.54 -1.72 -10.48
CA LEU A 66 -8.85 -0.46 -10.77
C LEU A 66 -9.03 0.48 -9.57
N GLY A 67 -8.24 0.29 -8.51
CA GLY A 67 -8.23 1.20 -7.36
C GLY A 67 -7.11 2.24 -7.48
N GLN A 68 -7.43 3.47 -7.90
CA GLN A 68 -6.55 4.62 -7.67
C GLN A 68 -7.34 5.91 -7.47
N ASP A 69 -8.39 5.89 -6.65
CA ASP A 69 -9.11 7.11 -6.26
C ASP A 69 -8.75 7.47 -4.80
N LYS A 70 -7.68 8.28 -4.74
CA LYS A 70 -6.81 8.68 -3.62
C LYS A 70 -7.49 8.89 -2.25
N GLU A 71 -6.90 8.29 -1.20
CA GLU A 71 -6.47 9.10 -0.06
C GLU A 71 -5.13 8.62 0.54
N VAL A 72 -4.19 9.56 0.61
CA VAL A 72 -2.86 9.53 1.23
C VAL A 72 -2.48 11.00 1.25
N PRO A 73 -2.53 11.75 2.36
CA PRO A 73 -1.91 11.44 3.65
C PRO A 73 -2.89 11.29 4.82
N GLY A 74 -2.39 10.91 5.99
CA GLY A 74 -3.22 10.63 7.16
C GLY A 74 -2.51 9.86 8.26
N TYR A 75 -3.27 9.48 9.28
CA TYR A 75 -2.83 8.64 10.39
C TYR A 75 -3.60 7.33 10.32
N TYR A 76 -2.88 6.22 10.24
CA TYR A 76 -3.48 4.92 10.00
C TYR A 76 -3.06 3.89 11.04
N LYS A 77 -4.01 3.19 11.65
CA LYS A 77 -3.73 2.00 12.48
C LYS A 77 -3.55 0.78 11.60
N ARG A 78 -2.54 -0.04 11.92
CA ARG A 78 -2.39 -1.36 11.32
C ARG A 78 -3.47 -2.29 11.87
N ILE A 79 -4.19 -3.00 11.01
CA ILE A 79 -5.30 -3.87 11.40
C ILE A 79 -5.07 -5.35 11.10
N SER A 80 -4.19 -5.65 10.14
CA SER A 80 -3.78 -7.01 9.85
C SER A 80 -2.49 -7.06 9.05
N ILE A 81 -1.79 -8.19 9.21
CA ILE A 81 -0.75 -8.66 8.30
C ILE A 81 -1.19 -10.02 7.80
N SER A 82 -1.01 -10.28 6.52
CA SER A 82 -1.29 -11.58 5.91
C SER A 82 -0.09 -11.96 5.06
N LYS A 83 0.37 -13.21 5.20
CA LYS A 83 1.54 -13.73 4.49
C LYS A 83 1.13 -15.02 3.78
N GLU A 84 1.38 -15.10 2.48
CA GLU A 84 1.12 -16.32 1.71
C GLU A 84 2.01 -17.47 2.22
N GLY A 85 1.42 -18.65 2.37
CA GLY A 85 2.15 -19.85 2.81
C GLY A 85 2.52 -19.89 4.30
N ALA A 86 2.01 -18.96 5.13
CA ALA A 86 2.26 -18.97 6.56
C ALA A 86 1.67 -20.21 7.26
N THR A 87 2.39 -20.75 8.24
CA THR A 87 1.86 -21.82 9.12
C THR A 87 0.83 -21.26 10.10
N ILE A 88 0.11 -22.13 10.81
CA ILE A 88 -0.86 -21.70 11.83
C ILE A 88 -0.15 -20.92 12.94
N GLU A 89 1.02 -21.39 13.38
CA GLU A 89 1.82 -20.74 14.41
C GLU A 89 2.29 -19.34 13.94
N GLU A 90 2.77 -19.21 12.71
CA GLU A 90 3.13 -17.89 12.14
C GLU A 90 1.92 -16.97 12.04
N LEU A 91 0.74 -17.49 11.72
CA LEU A 91 -0.49 -16.69 11.64
C LEU A 91 -0.94 -16.19 13.02
N GLU A 92 -0.75 -16.98 14.08
CA GLU A 92 -1.04 -16.56 15.45
C GLU A 92 -0.12 -15.41 15.89
N GLU A 93 1.18 -15.50 15.61
CA GLU A 93 2.15 -14.42 15.85
C GLU A 93 1.78 -13.15 15.07
N LEU A 94 1.47 -13.29 13.78
CA LEU A 94 1.06 -12.18 12.92
C LEU A 94 -0.27 -11.54 13.35
N LEU A 95 -1.16 -12.27 14.02
CA LEU A 95 -2.42 -11.72 14.52
C LEU A 95 -2.21 -10.74 15.67
N GLU A 96 -1.29 -11.04 16.58
CA GLU A 96 -0.95 -10.18 17.70
C GLU A 96 -0.14 -8.96 17.25
N GLU A 97 0.86 -9.18 16.39
CA GLU A 97 1.69 -8.10 15.87
C GLU A 97 0.92 -7.23 14.89
N GLY A 98 0.11 -7.82 14.01
CA GLY A 98 -0.57 -7.14 12.92
C GLY A 98 -1.62 -6.11 13.34
N LYS A 99 -1.93 -6.01 14.64
CA LYS A 99 -2.82 -4.98 15.21
C LYS A 99 -2.07 -3.84 15.90
N LYS A 100 -0.73 -3.92 15.96
CA LYS A 100 0.11 -2.90 16.59
C LYS A 100 0.65 -1.92 15.56
N GLY A 101 0.89 -0.71 16.01
CA GLY A 101 1.61 0.32 15.27
C GLY A 101 0.74 1.21 14.39
N ILE A 102 1.22 2.43 14.21
CA ILE A 102 0.57 3.53 13.48
C ILE A 102 1.46 3.93 12.31
N LEU A 103 0.89 3.96 11.11
CA LEU A 103 1.51 4.57 9.95
C LEU A 103 1.06 6.02 9.84
N VAL A 104 2.00 6.95 9.81
CA VAL A 104 1.74 8.38 9.60
C VAL A 104 2.28 8.76 8.24
N VAL A 105 1.40 9.22 7.36
CA VAL A 105 1.74 9.68 6.01
C VAL A 105 1.49 11.18 5.97
N LYS A 106 2.46 11.97 5.49
CA LYS A 106 2.39 13.44 5.43
C LYS A 106 2.22 13.94 4.00
N ASP A 107 1.67 15.15 3.86
CA ASP A 107 1.50 15.83 2.56
C ASP A 107 2.83 16.13 1.85
N ASP A 108 3.96 16.11 2.56
CA ASP A 108 5.28 16.42 2.02
C ASP A 108 5.96 15.23 1.29
N GLY A 109 5.28 14.10 1.16
CA GLY A 109 5.82 12.89 0.53
C GLY A 109 6.66 12.03 1.48
N THR A 110 6.69 12.34 2.78
CA THR A 110 7.30 11.51 3.81
C THR A 110 6.26 10.73 4.61
N ALA A 111 6.67 9.59 5.14
CA ALA A 111 5.86 8.80 6.05
C ALA A 111 6.75 8.15 7.12
N TYR A 112 6.15 7.70 8.21
CA TYR A 112 6.83 6.82 9.16
C TYR A 112 5.85 5.83 9.77
N PHE A 113 6.33 4.62 10.04
CA PHE A 113 5.62 3.62 10.81
C PHE A 113 6.17 3.62 12.23
N ASP A 114 5.31 3.90 13.20
CA ASP A 114 5.58 3.92 14.61
C ASP A 114 5.10 2.62 15.24
N LEU A 115 6.02 1.88 15.86
CA LEU A 115 5.73 0.66 16.59
C LEU A 115 6.35 0.77 17.97
N ASP A 116 5.49 0.94 18.99
CA ASP A 116 5.90 1.04 20.39
C ASP A 116 7.00 2.11 20.64
N GLY A 117 6.94 3.23 19.88
CA GLY A 117 7.88 4.35 19.98
C GLY A 117 9.09 4.25 19.03
N GLU A 118 9.29 3.10 18.37
CA GLU A 118 10.30 2.94 17.34
C GLU A 118 9.74 3.37 15.97
N LYS A 119 10.41 4.33 15.32
CA LYS A 119 9.96 4.91 14.05
C LYS A 119 10.80 4.39 12.88
N THR A 120 10.13 3.77 11.91
CA THR A 120 10.71 3.41 10.61
C THR A 120 10.27 4.45 9.59
N GLU A 121 11.22 5.14 8.96
CA GLU A 121 10.93 6.25 8.05
C GLU A 121 10.84 5.81 6.59
N TYR A 122 9.92 6.42 5.85
CA TYR A 122 9.66 6.18 4.44
C TYR A 122 9.55 7.49 3.66
N VAL A 123 9.82 7.38 2.37
CA VAL A 123 9.36 8.34 1.35
C VAL A 123 8.39 7.61 0.44
N PHE A 124 7.37 8.29 -0.07
CA PHE A 124 6.39 7.65 -0.94
C PHE A 124 6.12 8.49 -2.19
N ASP A 125 5.73 7.81 -3.25
CA ASP A 125 5.26 8.42 -4.48
C ASP A 125 3.86 7.93 -4.84
N LYS A 126 3.50 8.04 -6.11
CA LYS A 126 2.16 7.66 -6.59
C LYS A 126 1.87 6.17 -6.41
N ASP A 127 2.90 5.31 -6.47
CA ASP A 127 2.72 3.88 -6.62
C ASP A 127 3.40 3.08 -5.50
N ASN A 128 4.42 3.63 -4.83
CA ASN A 128 5.19 2.89 -3.83
C ASN A 128 5.58 3.71 -2.60
N PHE A 129 5.75 3.00 -1.48
CA PHE A 129 6.54 3.42 -0.34
C PHE A 129 7.97 2.91 -0.48
N TYR A 130 8.95 3.70 -0.09
CA TYR A 130 10.36 3.32 -0.06
C TYR A 130 10.90 3.59 1.32
N LEU A 131 11.75 2.72 1.85
CA LEU A 131 12.51 3.06 3.04
C LEU A 131 13.34 4.30 2.76
N CYS A 132 13.45 5.19 3.76
CA CYS A 132 14.19 6.44 3.63
C CYS A 132 15.68 6.20 3.28
N ASP A 133 16.22 5.03 3.63
CA ASP A 133 17.59 4.62 3.31
C ASP A 133 17.77 3.99 1.91
N ASP A 134 16.69 3.67 1.20
CA ASP A 134 16.72 3.21 -0.19
C ASP A 134 16.81 4.40 -1.16
N ILE A 135 18.02 4.94 -1.26
CA ILE A 135 18.33 6.12 -2.09
C ILE A 135 18.02 5.86 -3.58
N GLU A 136 18.24 4.62 -4.04
CA GLU A 136 18.04 4.24 -5.44
C GLU A 136 16.57 3.90 -5.76
N ARG A 137 15.72 3.80 -4.72
CA ARG A 137 14.28 3.48 -4.82
C ARG A 137 14.03 2.18 -5.58
N VAL A 138 14.86 1.17 -5.33
CA VAL A 138 14.79 -0.11 -6.03
C VAL A 138 13.81 -1.08 -5.35
N ASN A 139 13.61 -0.93 -4.04
CA ASN A 139 12.82 -1.83 -3.20
C ASN A 139 11.54 -1.12 -2.72
N GLY A 140 10.70 -0.70 -3.67
CA GLY A 140 9.41 -0.08 -3.36
C GLY A 140 8.36 -1.10 -2.90
N PHE A 141 7.64 -0.76 -1.85
CA PHE A 141 6.43 -1.46 -1.40
C PHE A 141 5.24 -0.86 -2.12
N LYS A 142 4.58 -1.66 -2.96
CA LYS A 142 3.38 -1.22 -3.67
C LYS A 142 2.26 -0.95 -2.68
N TYR A 143 1.46 0.08 -2.95
CA TYR A 143 0.27 0.31 -2.16
C TYR A 143 -0.98 0.51 -3.02
N THR A 144 -2.14 0.30 -2.39
CA THR A 144 -3.44 0.53 -3.01
C THR A 144 -4.40 1.03 -1.95
N TRP A 145 -5.14 2.08 -2.27
CA TRP A 145 -6.26 2.55 -1.45
C TRP A 145 -7.55 1.94 -2.00
N ILE A 146 -8.25 1.17 -1.18
CA ILE A 146 -9.50 0.50 -1.58
C ILE A 146 -10.44 0.39 -0.39
N ASN A 147 -11.71 0.77 -0.58
CA ASN A 147 -12.77 0.66 0.44
C ASN A 147 -12.38 1.25 1.81
N GLY A 148 -11.74 2.43 1.81
CA GLY A 148 -11.31 3.11 3.04
C GLY A 148 -10.10 2.47 3.75
N ARG A 149 -9.39 1.57 3.08
CA ARG A 149 -8.20 0.89 3.59
C ARG A 149 -6.99 1.19 2.73
N LEU A 150 -5.85 1.38 3.39
CA LEU A 150 -4.55 1.36 2.74
C LEU A 150 -4.00 -0.06 2.82
N LEU A 151 -3.69 -0.63 1.67
CA LEU A 151 -3.02 -1.92 1.53
C LEU A 151 -1.59 -1.65 1.09
N ILE A 152 -0.61 -2.21 1.80
CA ILE A 152 0.80 -2.18 1.42
C ILE A 152 1.23 -3.63 1.18
N THR A 153 1.84 -3.89 0.02
CA THR A 153 2.30 -5.22 -0.40
C THR A 153 3.82 -5.25 -0.46
N ASP A 154 4.42 -6.21 0.25
CA ASP A 154 5.85 -6.56 0.20
C ASP A 154 5.99 -8.05 -0.13
N GLY A 155 6.25 -8.35 -1.41
CA GLY A 155 6.28 -9.71 -1.92
C GLY A 155 4.99 -10.46 -1.60
N ASP A 156 5.11 -11.51 -0.79
CA ASP A 156 4.01 -12.40 -0.38
C ASP A 156 3.26 -11.89 0.86
N THR A 157 3.62 -10.71 1.37
CA THR A 157 3.01 -10.10 2.56
C THR A 157 2.13 -8.92 2.17
N VAL A 158 0.91 -8.89 2.72
CA VAL A 158 -0.02 -7.77 2.62
C VAL A 158 -0.31 -7.24 4.01
N THR A 159 -0.05 -5.96 4.21
CA THR A 159 -0.41 -5.23 5.43
C THR A 159 -1.59 -4.32 5.15
N GLN A 160 -2.59 -4.35 6.02
CA GLN A 160 -3.78 -3.50 5.91
C GLN A 160 -3.81 -2.45 7.01
N TYR A 161 -4.23 -1.25 6.63
CA TYR A 161 -4.40 -0.13 7.54
C TYR A 161 -5.78 0.53 7.37
N LEU A 162 -6.25 1.13 8.46
CA LEU A 162 -7.44 1.98 8.51
C LEU A 162 -7.06 3.35 9.06
N ASN A 163 -7.73 4.41 8.59
CA ASN A 163 -7.64 5.71 9.24
C ASN A 163 -7.96 5.60 10.73
N LEU A 164 -7.23 6.35 11.54
CA LEU A 164 -7.59 6.56 12.95
C LEU A 164 -8.94 7.28 13.04
N THR A 165 -9.71 6.93 14.07
CA THR A 165 -10.84 7.76 14.47
C THR A 165 -10.34 9.05 15.12
N GLU A 166 -11.21 10.05 15.28
CA GLU A 166 -10.86 11.31 15.96
C GLU A 166 -10.33 11.04 17.38
N GLU A 167 -10.98 10.14 18.13
CA GLU A 167 -10.56 9.71 19.46
C GLU A 167 -9.18 9.05 19.47
N GLU A 168 -8.94 8.08 18.56
CA GLU A 168 -7.65 7.39 18.47
C GLU A 168 -6.51 8.35 18.05
N LEU A 169 -6.83 9.35 17.22
CA LEU A 169 -5.87 10.36 16.80
C LEU A 169 -5.50 11.29 17.96
N GLU A 170 -6.47 11.72 18.76
CA GLU A 170 -6.23 12.54 19.96
C GLU A 170 -5.31 11.79 20.95
N ASP A 171 -5.63 10.52 21.25
CA ASP A 171 -4.80 9.67 22.10
C ASP A 171 -3.36 9.51 21.57
N TYR A 172 -3.21 9.35 20.25
CA TYR A 172 -1.89 9.22 19.63
C TYR A 172 -1.07 10.51 19.73
N LEU A 173 -1.70 11.66 19.53
CA LEU A 173 -1.04 12.96 19.59
C LEU A 173 -0.69 13.39 21.01
N ASP A 174 -1.46 13.00 22.02
CA ASP A 174 -1.18 13.30 23.42
C ASP A 174 -0.04 12.43 23.99
N SER A 175 0.20 11.27 23.40
CA SER A 175 1.23 10.32 23.85
C SER A 175 2.61 10.49 23.18
N ASN A 176 2.74 11.36 22.17
CA ASN A 176 3.96 11.56 21.36
C ASN A 176 4.46 13.01 21.35
#